data_AF-F8QIV5-F1
#
_entry.id   AF-F8QIV5-F1
#
_cell.length_a   1.000
_cell.length_b   1.000
_cell.length_c   1.000
_cell.angle_alpha   90.00
_cell.angle_beta   90.00
_cell.angle_gamma   90.00
#
_symmetry.space_group_name_H-M   'P 1'
#
loop_
_entity.id
_entity.type
_entity.pdbx_description
1 polymer ?
#
loop_
_entity_poly.entity_id
_entity_poly.type
_entity_poly.pdbx_seq_one_letter_code
_entity_poly.pdbx_strand_id
1 'polypeptide(L)'
;TDLIRLWQKNPTAKPSNSYQKRALLLLNKLKLVAKDVRGSTGYKLCRRNEIISLIKRSGTPALFLMINPSDVHSPLVGILGGMLLKHWHTKSAYECSLFVAKNPATAATFFHAMMSNFFGLVIKHGQQKPGLFGHSQAYYGMVE
;
A
#
# COMPACT_ATOMS: atom_id res chain seq x y z
N THR A 1 -3.58 26.41 -18.16
CA THR A 1 -2.28 26.96 -18.61
C THR A 1 -1.87 26.35 -19.93
N ASP A 2 -1.05 27.03 -20.73
CA ASP A 2 -0.67 26.59 -22.09
C ASP A 2 -0.01 25.21 -22.15
N LEU A 3 0.74 24.82 -21.11
CA LEU A 3 1.30 23.46 -20.98
C LEU A 3 0.21 22.38 -20.92
N ILE A 4 -0.91 22.64 -20.25
CA ILE A 4 -2.01 21.68 -20.15
C ILE A 4 -2.64 21.47 -21.52
N ARG A 5 -2.92 22.56 -22.26
CA ARG A 5 -3.46 22.47 -23.63
C ARG A 5 -2.49 21.77 -24.59
N LEU A 6 -1.20 22.04 -24.45
CA LEU A 6 -0.13 21.40 -25.23
C LEU A 6 -0.11 19.88 -24.98
N TRP A 7 -0.12 19.44 -23.73
CA TRP A 7 -0.11 18.01 -23.39
C TRP A 7 -1.43 17.29 -23.64
N GLN A 8 -2.56 17.99 -23.60
CA GLN A 8 -3.85 17.42 -24.02
C GLN A 8 -3.86 17.07 -25.53
N LYS A 9 -3.22 17.89 -26.36
CA LYS A 9 -3.10 17.63 -27.81
C LYS A 9 -2.01 16.62 -28.12
N ASN A 10 -0.87 16.70 -27.43
CA ASN A 10 0.23 15.77 -27.58
C ASN A 10 0.91 15.51 -26.22
N PRO A 11 0.65 14.35 -25.59
CA PRO A 11 1.23 13.99 -24.29
C PRO A 11 2.76 13.95 -24.25
N THR A 12 3.42 13.80 -25.40
CA THR A 12 4.89 13.74 -25.52
C THR A 12 5.55 15.08 -25.84
N ALA A 13 4.74 16.14 -25.99
CA ALA A 13 5.25 17.46 -26.38
C ALA A 13 6.22 18.03 -25.34
N LYS A 14 7.35 18.56 -25.83
CA LYS A 14 8.39 19.18 -24.99
C LYS A 14 8.13 20.68 -24.81
N PRO A 15 8.48 21.26 -23.65
CA PRO A 15 8.37 22.70 -23.45
C PRO A 15 9.33 23.45 -24.39
N SER A 16 8.82 24.42 -25.12
CA SER A 16 9.58 25.17 -26.13
C SER A 16 10.19 26.45 -25.57
N ASN A 17 9.40 27.23 -24.82
CA ASN A 17 9.82 28.55 -24.32
C ASN A 17 10.39 28.53 -22.88
N SER A 18 11.03 29.62 -22.47
CA SER A 18 11.73 29.72 -21.18
C SER A 18 10.80 29.64 -19.96
N TYR A 19 9.56 30.11 -20.08
CA TYR A 19 8.55 30.02 -19.03
C TYR A 19 8.09 28.57 -18.84
N GLN A 20 7.78 27.88 -19.94
CA GLN A 20 7.38 26.47 -19.92
C GLN A 20 8.49 25.58 -19.34
N LYS A 21 9.75 25.82 -19.72
CA LYS A 21 10.91 25.11 -19.14
C LYS A 21 11.02 25.35 -17.64
N ARG A 22 10.87 26.61 -17.17
CA ARG A 22 10.89 26.94 -15.73
C ARG A 22 9.72 26.30 -14.97
N ALA A 23 8.51 26.32 -15.53
CA ALA A 23 7.35 25.68 -14.94
C ALA A 23 7.53 24.15 -14.82
N LEU A 24 8.08 23.49 -15.85
CA LEU A 24 8.40 22.06 -15.80
C LEU A 24 9.47 21.76 -14.76
N LEU A 25 10.52 22.59 -14.66
CA LEU A 25 11.55 22.44 -13.63
C LEU A 25 10.95 22.54 -12.23
N LEU A 26 10.06 23.50 -11.98
CA LEU A 26 9.36 23.64 -10.71
C LEU A 26 8.51 22.40 -10.42
N LEU A 27 7.74 21.91 -11.40
CA LEU A 27 6.94 20.70 -11.26
C LEU A 27 7.80 19.48 -10.93
N ASN A 28 8.97 19.33 -11.55
CA ASN A 28 9.89 18.23 -11.25
C ASN A 28 10.48 18.34 -9.84
N LYS A 29 10.80 19.55 -9.37
CA LYS A 29 11.22 19.77 -7.98
C LYS A 29 10.10 19.42 -7.00
N LEU A 30 8.86 19.81 -7.29
CA LEU A 30 7.69 19.44 -6.49
C LEU A 30 7.47 17.92 -6.45
N LYS A 31 7.60 17.23 -7.59
CA LYS A 31 7.52 15.76 -7.66
C LYS A 31 8.58 15.08 -6.79
N LEU A 32 9.80 15.63 -6.73
CA LEU A 32 10.87 15.12 -5.89
C LEU A 32 10.55 15.29 -4.41
N VAL A 33 10.08 16.47 -4.00
CA VAL A 33 9.67 16.74 -2.61
C VAL A 33 8.47 15.87 -2.21
N ALA A 34 7.55 15.62 -3.14
CA ALA A 34 6.38 14.81 -2.88
C ALA A 34 6.69 13.32 -2.63
N LYS A 35 7.93 12.85 -2.82
CA LYS A 35 8.30 11.43 -2.59
C LYS A 35 7.96 10.96 -1.17
N ASP A 36 8.04 11.86 -0.19
CA ASP A 36 7.79 11.58 1.23
C ASP A 36 6.29 11.66 1.58
N VAL A 37 5.47 12.17 0.66
CA VAL A 37 4.01 12.21 0.78
C VAL A 37 3.43 10.88 0.29
N ARG A 38 2.96 10.05 1.23
CA ARG A 38 2.32 8.76 0.91
C ARG A 38 1.19 8.95 -0.12
N GLY A 39 1.15 8.06 -1.11
CA GLY A 39 0.15 8.08 -2.18
C GLY A 39 0.44 9.07 -3.34
N SER A 40 1.42 9.96 -3.19
CA SER A 40 1.79 10.88 -4.27
C SER A 40 2.41 10.15 -5.49
N THR A 41 2.51 10.84 -6.63
CA THR A 41 3.22 10.31 -7.81
C THR A 41 4.69 10.03 -7.52
N GLY A 42 5.35 10.89 -6.73
CA GLY A 42 6.75 10.70 -6.34
C GLY A 42 6.94 9.47 -5.47
N TYR A 43 6.03 9.26 -4.50
CA TYR A 43 6.00 8.07 -3.66
C TYR A 43 5.85 6.80 -4.50
N LYS A 44 4.81 6.74 -5.36
CA LYS A 44 4.56 5.59 -6.24
C LYS A 44 5.75 5.27 -7.15
N LEU A 45 6.41 6.28 -7.70
CA LEU A 45 7.61 6.10 -8.52
C LEU A 45 8.78 5.51 -7.71
N CYS A 46 9.01 6.00 -6.48
CA CYS A 46 10.05 5.46 -5.61
C CYS A 46 9.82 3.98 -5.30
N ARG A 47 8.60 3.62 -4.91
CA ARG A 47 8.21 2.23 -4.62
C ARG A 47 8.37 1.31 -5.83
N ARG A 48 8.05 1.80 -7.03
CA ARG A 48 8.30 1.06 -8.29
C ARG A 48 9.81 0.84 -8.51
N ASN A 49 10.63 1.85 -8.27
CA ASN A 49 12.08 1.72 -8.40
C ASN A 49 12.66 0.74 -7.36
N GLU A 50 12.15 0.72 -6.14
CA GLU A 50 12.50 -0.25 -5.10
C GLU A 50 12.20 -1.69 -5.58
N ILE A 51 10.99 -1.94 -6.10
CA ILE A 51 10.61 -3.25 -6.67
C ILE A 51 11.56 -3.66 -7.80
N ILE A 52 11.81 -2.75 -8.77
CA ILE A 52 12.71 -3.04 -9.90
C ILE A 52 14.13 -3.34 -9.40
N SER A 53 14.61 -2.59 -8.41
CA SER A 53 15.94 -2.83 -7.83
C SER A 53 16.03 -4.21 -7.16
N LEU A 54 14.95 -4.63 -6.48
CA LEU A 54 14.87 -5.94 -5.86
C LEU A 54 14.87 -7.05 -6.90
N ILE A 55 14.14 -6.89 -8.00
CA ILE A 55 14.12 -7.86 -9.10
C ILE A 55 15.49 -7.97 -9.77
N LYS A 56 16.17 -6.84 -10.00
CA LYS A 56 17.53 -6.85 -10.58
C LYS A 56 18.54 -7.54 -9.66
N ARG A 57 18.38 -7.44 -8.34
CA ARG A 57 19.30 -8.01 -7.35
C ARG A 57 19.00 -9.48 -7.03
N SER A 58 17.73 -9.85 -6.92
CA SER A 58 17.27 -11.14 -6.39
C SER A 58 16.54 -12.00 -7.42
N GLY A 59 16.43 -11.53 -8.67
CA GLY A 59 15.71 -12.21 -9.73
C GLY A 59 14.20 -11.99 -9.67
N THR A 60 13.48 -12.72 -10.52
CA THR A 60 12.02 -12.65 -10.61
C THR A 60 11.38 -13.16 -9.30
N PRO A 61 10.36 -12.46 -8.76
CA PRO A 61 9.66 -12.94 -7.57
C PRO A 61 9.00 -14.28 -7.84
N ALA A 62 9.18 -15.24 -6.91
CA ALA A 62 8.50 -16.53 -6.99
C ALA A 62 7.00 -16.42 -6.70
N LEU A 63 6.58 -15.40 -5.94
CA LEU A 63 5.20 -15.19 -5.50
C LEU A 63 4.82 -13.71 -5.58
N PHE A 64 3.58 -13.47 -5.98
CA PHE A 64 2.89 -12.19 -5.86
C PHE A 64 1.61 -12.42 -5.06
N LEU A 65 1.48 -11.75 -3.91
CA LEU A 65 0.38 -11.95 -2.97
C LEU A 65 -0.39 -10.64 -2.80
N MET A 66 -1.71 -10.69 -2.99
CA MET A 66 -2.64 -9.63 -2.64
C MET A 66 -3.54 -10.16 -1.52
N ILE A 67 -3.45 -9.55 -0.35
CA ILE A 67 -4.12 -10.03 0.85
C ILE A 67 -5.04 -8.93 1.36
N ASN A 68 -6.33 -9.25 1.48
CA ASN A 68 -7.33 -8.37 2.05
C ASN A 68 -8.02 -9.09 3.22
N PRO A 69 -7.53 -8.94 4.47
CA PRO A 69 -8.17 -9.54 5.63
C PRO A 69 -9.59 -8.98 5.79
N SER A 70 -10.60 -9.85 5.86
CA SER A 70 -11.98 -9.40 6.06
C SER A 70 -12.20 -8.94 7.50
N ASP A 71 -12.30 -7.63 7.68
CA ASP A 71 -12.61 -6.98 8.95
C ASP A 71 -14.09 -7.13 9.33
N VAL A 72 -15.01 -7.08 8.36
CA VAL A 72 -16.46 -7.26 8.56
C VAL A 72 -16.82 -8.66 9.10
N HIS A 73 -16.06 -9.69 8.71
CA HIS A 73 -16.34 -11.07 9.13
C HIS A 73 -15.47 -11.55 10.29
N SER A 74 -14.54 -10.71 10.77
CA SER A 74 -13.62 -11.09 11.84
C SER A 74 -14.06 -10.56 13.20
N PRO A 75 -14.38 -11.42 14.18
CA PRO A 75 -14.70 -10.98 15.54
C PRO A 75 -13.54 -10.26 16.23
N LEU A 76 -12.30 -10.45 15.74
CA LEU A 76 -11.13 -9.76 16.25
C LEU A 76 -11.26 -8.23 16.13
N VAL A 77 -11.92 -7.73 15.09
CA VAL A 77 -12.16 -6.29 14.92
C VAL A 77 -13.09 -5.78 16.02
N GLY A 78 -14.15 -6.52 16.33
CA GLY A 78 -15.03 -6.23 17.44
C GLY A 78 -14.28 -6.16 18.76
N ILE A 79 -13.48 -7.18 19.06
CA ILE A 79 -12.67 -7.26 20.30
C ILE A 79 -11.71 -6.07 20.42
N LEU A 80 -10.98 -5.75 19.35
CA LEU A 80 -10.06 -4.61 19.32
C LEU A 80 -10.78 -3.27 19.51
N GLY A 81 -12.04 -3.19 19.11
CA GLY A 81 -12.90 -2.02 19.33
C GLY A 81 -13.68 -2.06 20.65
N GLY A 82 -13.32 -2.95 21.59
CA GLY A 82 -13.93 -3.05 22.92
C GLY A 82 -15.27 -3.78 22.96
N MET A 83 -15.67 -4.45 21.88
CA MET A 83 -16.88 -5.26 21.84
C MET A 83 -16.63 -6.67 22.37
N LEU A 84 -17.50 -7.14 23.28
CA LEU A 84 -17.47 -8.54 23.70
C LEU A 84 -17.83 -9.46 22.53
N LEU A 85 -17.14 -10.60 22.44
CA LEU A 85 -17.32 -11.59 21.38
C LEU A 85 -18.79 -12.01 21.18
N LYS A 86 -19.53 -12.22 22.27
CA LYS A 86 -20.96 -12.56 22.23
C LYS A 86 -21.82 -11.55 21.47
N HIS A 87 -21.50 -10.26 21.58
CA HIS A 87 -22.24 -9.19 20.89
C HIS A 87 -21.86 -9.07 19.42
N TRP A 88 -20.66 -9.50 19.03
CA TRP A 88 -20.26 -9.55 17.63
C TRP A 88 -21.07 -10.60 16.88
N HIS A 89 -21.22 -11.79 17.44
CA HIS A 89 -21.95 -12.89 16.81
C HIS A 89 -23.45 -12.63 16.64
N THR A 90 -24.03 -11.70 17.40
CA THR A 90 -25.43 -11.29 17.24
C THR A 90 -25.63 -10.26 16.12
N LYS A 91 -24.54 -9.71 15.55
CA LYS A 91 -24.63 -8.66 14.52
C LYS A 91 -24.79 -9.23 13.12
N SER A 92 -25.60 -8.55 12.34
CA SER A 92 -25.65 -8.73 10.89
C SER A 92 -24.36 -8.21 10.22
N ALA A 93 -24.09 -8.67 9.00
CA ALA A 93 -22.97 -8.18 8.20
C ALA A 93 -23.04 -6.65 8.00
N TYR A 94 -24.24 -6.08 7.86
CA TYR A 94 -24.44 -4.64 7.75
C TYR A 94 -23.99 -3.90 9.02
N GLU A 95 -24.37 -4.40 10.20
CA GLU A 95 -23.96 -3.79 11.47
C GLU A 95 -22.45 -3.91 11.71
N CYS A 96 -21.83 -5.02 11.32
CA CYS A 96 -20.37 -5.18 11.37
C CYS A 96 -19.68 -4.18 10.44
N SER A 97 -20.16 -4.03 9.20
CA SER A 97 -19.65 -3.01 8.26
C SER A 97 -19.81 -1.59 8.81
N LEU A 98 -20.95 -1.28 9.42
CA LEU A 98 -21.19 0.00 10.06
C LEU A 98 -20.24 0.24 11.24
N PHE A 99 -19.95 -0.80 12.03
CA PHE A 99 -19.00 -0.73 13.13
C PHE A 99 -17.58 -0.45 12.62
N VAL A 100 -17.11 -1.19 11.61
CA VAL A 100 -15.80 -0.97 10.96
C VAL A 100 -15.69 0.46 10.44
N ALA A 101 -16.68 0.91 9.67
CA ALA A 101 -16.68 2.25 9.09
C ALA A 101 -16.65 3.38 10.15
N LYS A 102 -17.29 3.16 11.31
CA LYS A 102 -17.27 4.09 12.45
C LYS A 102 -15.98 4.03 13.26
N ASN A 103 -15.17 2.98 13.12
CA ASN A 103 -13.97 2.73 13.93
C ASN A 103 -12.74 2.45 13.03
N PRO A 104 -12.31 3.41 12.19
CA PRO A 104 -11.22 3.20 11.24
C PRO A 104 -9.87 2.87 11.91
N ALA A 105 -9.62 3.40 13.12
CA ALA A 105 -8.42 3.07 13.89
C ALA A 105 -8.39 1.59 14.32
N THR A 106 -9.55 1.04 14.69
CA THR A 106 -9.71 -0.37 15.03
C THR A 106 -9.50 -1.25 13.80
N ALA A 107 -10.06 -0.87 12.65
CA ALA A 107 -9.85 -1.57 11.39
C ALA A 107 -8.36 -1.58 10.98
N ALA A 108 -7.67 -0.45 11.12
CA ALA A 108 -6.23 -0.36 10.87
C ALA A 108 -5.40 -1.22 11.83
N THR A 109 -5.77 -1.24 13.12
CA THR A 109 -5.11 -2.09 14.13
C THR A 109 -5.31 -3.58 13.82
N PHE A 110 -6.53 -3.97 13.43
CA PHE A 110 -6.82 -5.32 12.97
C PHE A 110 -5.98 -5.70 11.75
N PHE A 111 -5.96 -4.85 10.72
CA PHE A 111 -5.17 -5.09 9.52
C PHE A 111 -3.68 -5.28 9.87
N HIS A 112 -3.13 -4.40 10.71
CA HIS A 112 -1.76 -4.52 11.18
C HIS A 112 -1.51 -5.85 11.90
N ALA A 113 -2.38 -6.23 12.85
CA ALA A 113 -2.26 -7.49 13.57
C ALA A 113 -2.31 -8.71 12.65
N MET A 114 -3.23 -8.72 11.68
CA MET A 114 -3.36 -9.80 10.70
C MET A 114 -2.13 -9.92 9.82
N MET A 115 -1.64 -8.80 9.28
CA MET A 115 -0.47 -8.80 8.40
C MET A 115 0.82 -9.16 9.15
N SER A 116 1.01 -8.63 10.37
CA SER A 116 2.17 -8.97 11.21
C SER A 116 2.21 -10.47 11.52
N ASN A 117 1.07 -11.08 11.86
CA ASN A 117 0.99 -12.53 12.06
C ASN A 117 1.18 -13.32 10.75
N PHE A 118 0.65 -12.85 9.63
CA PHE A 118 0.89 -13.48 8.33
C PHE A 118 2.39 -13.52 8.00
N PHE A 119 3.11 -12.42 8.16
CA PHE A 119 4.55 -12.38 7.92
C PHE A 119 5.34 -13.20 8.95
N GLY A 120 4.93 -13.16 10.23
CA GLY A 120 5.62 -13.86 11.32
C GLY A 120 5.40 -15.38 11.34
N LEU A 121 4.25 -15.86 10.88
CA LEU A 121 3.85 -17.27 10.96
C LEU A 121 3.88 -17.98 9.60
N VAL A 122 3.39 -17.33 8.54
CA VAL A 122 3.26 -17.94 7.21
C VAL A 122 4.52 -17.72 6.38
N ILE A 123 4.98 -16.47 6.27
CA ILE A 123 6.16 -16.15 5.44
C ILE A 123 7.48 -16.47 6.17
N LYS A 124 7.56 -16.13 7.46
CA LYS A 124 8.76 -16.30 8.29
C LYS A 124 10.04 -15.69 7.67
N HIS A 125 9.91 -14.54 7.01
CA HIS A 125 11.08 -13.86 6.44
C HIS A 125 12.10 -13.52 7.53
N GLY A 126 13.39 -13.79 7.25
CA GLY A 126 14.48 -13.55 8.19
C GLY A 126 14.58 -14.56 9.34
N GLN A 127 13.77 -15.62 9.37
CA GLN A 127 13.89 -16.69 10.37
C GLN A 127 14.74 -17.86 9.85
N GLN A 128 15.34 -18.62 10.79
CA GLN A 128 16.15 -19.80 10.47
C GLN A 128 15.33 -20.94 9.87
N LYS A 129 14.10 -21.12 10.36
CA LYS A 129 13.18 -22.14 9.86
C LYS A 129 12.36 -21.58 8.69
N PRO A 130 12.12 -22.38 7.64
CA PRO A 130 11.30 -21.94 6.51
C PRO A 130 9.86 -21.66 6.93
N GLY A 131 9.23 -20.73 6.22
CA GLY A 131 7.79 -20.51 6.23
C GLY A 131 7.04 -21.54 5.38
N LEU A 132 5.75 -21.32 5.19
CA LEU A 132 4.90 -22.16 4.33
C LEU A 132 5.43 -22.25 2.90
N PHE A 133 6.04 -21.16 2.40
CA PHE A 133 6.57 -21.07 1.05
C PHE A 133 8.09 -21.28 0.97
N GLY A 134 8.70 -21.87 2.01
CA GLY A 134 10.15 -22.07 2.09
C GLY A 134 10.90 -20.88 2.70
N HIS A 135 12.20 -20.79 2.45
CA HIS A 135 13.05 -19.69 2.91
C HIS A 135 12.85 -18.44 2.04
N SER A 136 12.40 -17.35 2.66
CA SER A 136 12.26 -16.07 1.96
C SER A 136 13.59 -15.33 1.92
N GLN A 137 14.19 -15.23 0.73
CA GLN A 137 15.44 -14.46 0.51
C GLN A 137 15.22 -12.95 0.47
N ALA A 138 14.12 -12.51 -0.12
CA ALA A 138 13.75 -11.11 -0.27
C ALA A 138 12.23 -10.98 -0.27
N TYR A 139 11.73 -9.85 0.24
CA TYR A 139 10.32 -9.49 0.12
C TYR A 139 10.17 -7.99 -0.08
N TYR A 140 9.04 -7.59 -0.65
CA TYR A 140 8.64 -6.20 -0.74
C TYR A 140 7.15 -6.10 -0.44
N GLY A 141 6.78 -5.24 0.50
CA GLY A 141 5.41 -5.09 0.99
C GLY A 141 4.89 -3.67 0.81
N MET A 142 3.63 -3.57 0.36
CA MET A 142 2.90 -2.32 0.20
C MET A 142 1.51 -2.48 0.81
N VAL A 143 1.00 -1.39 1.36
CA VAL A 143 -0.40 -1.23 1.75
C VAL A 143 -0.97 -0.16 0.82
N GLU A 144 -2.12 -0.44 0.23
CA GLU A 144 -2.87 0.53 -0.60
C GLU A 144 -3.67 1.51 0.27
#